data_AF-A0A2I0I1P6-F1
#
_entry.id   AF-A0A2I0I1P6-F1
#
_cell.length_a   1.000
_cell.length_b   1.000
_cell.length_c   1.000
_cell.angle_alpha   90.00
_cell.angle_beta   90.00
_cell.angle_gamma   90.00
#
_symmetry.space_group_name_H-M   'P 1'
#
loop_
_entity.id
_entity.type
_entity.pdbx_description
1 polymer ?
#
loop_
_entity_poly.entity_id
_entity_poly.type
_entity_poly.pdbx_seq_one_letter_code
_entity_poly.pdbx_strand_id
1 'polypeptide(L)'
;MSCGFVMIGESFESSEFRKCVRDVFIRDGKGNLRMFFDATIEIITTRDIKICGALGPCVSLGKGNSLVSENAVIGEGRTYVWKLNALTSKTCIVFFFQVADEENVQPGSAFCIQIITRYRYGNLGTRKRVTTVARRWVSKSACPEIAAGFDQEAAASVMARLAIHRAETCHARDVIRWLDDALIRFASKFGDYIQEDPSTFRLASNFSLYPQFMYYLRRSQFIDVFNSSPDETTFFRLMLNREGVVGSLIMIQPTLFQYSFDGPPVPVLLDVRSISPDVILLFDSYFYVVIHYGSKIAQWRKLGYEKDPSHENLRKLLEAPEIDAELLIAERVPPPKLIKCDQHSSNARFLLAKLNPSVTQNSTYQDGSDIIFTDDLSLQVFIEHLQALAVQS
;
A
#
# COMPACT_ATOMS: atom_id res chain seq x y z
N MET A 1 7.90 -6.68 16.97
CA MET A 1 9.12 -7.55 16.99
C MET A 1 8.78 -9.03 16.84
N SER A 2 7.96 -9.64 17.72
CA SER A 2 7.34 -10.93 17.38
C SER A 2 6.26 -10.69 16.33
N CYS A 3 6.23 -11.44 15.23
CA CYS A 3 5.22 -11.35 14.17
C CYS A 3 3.83 -11.85 14.64
N GLY A 4 3.42 -11.41 15.83
CA GLY A 4 2.15 -11.74 16.46
C GLY A 4 0.98 -11.15 15.72
N PHE A 5 -0.19 -11.73 15.94
CA PHE A 5 -1.43 -11.22 15.43
C PHE A 5 -1.88 -10.03 16.28
N VAL A 6 -2.19 -8.91 15.64
CA VAL A 6 -2.77 -7.73 16.28
C VAL A 6 -4.07 -7.42 15.54
N MET A 7 -5.12 -7.14 16.29
CA MET A 7 -6.37 -6.63 15.77
C MET A 7 -6.91 -5.55 16.71
N ILE A 8 -7.53 -4.54 16.13
CA ILE A 8 -8.32 -3.55 16.85
C ILE A 8 -9.79 -3.87 16.58
N GLY A 9 -10.59 -3.87 17.64
CA GLY A 9 -12.03 -4.09 17.56
C GLY A 9 -12.73 -3.41 18.74
N GLU A 10 -14.02 -3.11 18.56
CA GLU A 10 -14.82 -2.41 19.57
C GLU A 10 -15.31 -3.38 20.68
N SER A 11 -15.50 -4.66 20.35
CA SER A 11 -16.00 -5.69 21.29
C SER A 11 -15.52 -7.08 20.90
N PHE A 12 -15.31 -7.95 21.90
CA PHE A 12 -15.06 -9.38 21.71
C PHE A 12 -16.28 -10.15 21.20
N GLU A 13 -17.47 -9.55 21.27
CA GLU A 13 -18.71 -10.16 20.77
C GLU A 13 -18.88 -9.96 19.25
N SER A 14 -18.05 -9.11 18.64
CA SER A 14 -18.18 -8.72 17.24
C SER A 14 -17.90 -9.89 16.28
N SER A 15 -18.56 -9.86 15.11
CA SER A 15 -18.33 -10.82 14.03
C SER A 15 -16.87 -10.84 13.57
N GLU A 16 -16.25 -9.66 13.54
CA GLU A 16 -14.88 -9.42 13.12
C GLU A 16 -13.91 -10.12 14.07
N PHE A 17 -14.11 -9.96 15.39
CA PHE A 17 -13.31 -10.66 16.40
C PHE A 17 -13.43 -12.17 16.29
N ARG A 18 -14.66 -12.68 16.26
CA ARG A 18 -14.90 -14.13 16.16
C ARG A 18 -14.32 -14.72 14.88
N LYS A 19 -14.40 -13.99 13.76
CA LYS A 19 -13.81 -14.39 12.49
C LYS A 19 -12.28 -14.41 12.57
N CYS A 20 -11.64 -13.34 13.06
CA CYS A 20 -10.20 -13.29 13.26
C CYS A 20 -9.68 -14.49 14.05
N VAL A 21 -10.31 -14.80 15.18
CA VAL A 21 -9.89 -15.94 16.02
C VAL A 21 -9.99 -17.24 15.24
N ARG A 22 -11.06 -17.48 14.49
CA ARG A 22 -11.17 -18.67 13.62
C ARG A 22 -10.09 -18.71 12.54
N ASP A 23 -9.83 -17.58 11.89
CA ASP A 23 -8.87 -17.46 10.79
C ASP A 23 -7.44 -17.75 11.25
N VAL A 24 -7.08 -17.28 12.45
CA VAL A 24 -5.79 -17.56 13.10
C VAL A 24 -5.57 -19.07 13.27
N PHE A 25 -6.62 -19.85 13.54
CA PHE A 25 -6.52 -21.30 13.76
C PHE A 25 -6.95 -22.15 12.56
N ILE A 26 -6.99 -21.59 11.34
CA ILE A 26 -7.30 -22.35 10.13
C ILE A 26 -6.32 -23.52 9.96
N ARG A 27 -6.87 -24.67 9.55
CA ARG A 27 -6.13 -25.89 9.27
C ARG A 27 -5.98 -26.15 7.77
N ASP A 28 -4.94 -26.88 7.38
CA ASP A 28 -4.79 -27.42 6.03
C ASP A 28 -5.68 -28.66 5.82
N GLY A 29 -5.70 -29.20 4.60
CA GLY A 29 -6.46 -30.42 4.29
C GLY A 29 -5.97 -31.67 5.05
N LYS A 30 -4.87 -31.58 5.80
CA LYS A 30 -4.32 -32.64 6.64
C LYS A 30 -4.56 -32.38 8.14
N GLY A 31 -5.31 -31.34 8.49
CA GLY A 31 -5.64 -30.98 9.87
C GLY A 31 -4.54 -30.22 10.64
N ASN A 32 -3.45 -29.81 10.00
CA ASN A 32 -2.37 -29.02 10.62
C ASN A 32 -2.70 -27.53 10.57
N LEU A 33 -2.33 -26.76 11.60
CA LEU A 33 -2.46 -25.31 11.59
C LEU A 33 -1.70 -24.68 10.41
N ARG A 34 -2.31 -23.71 9.72
CA ARG A 34 -1.68 -22.92 8.64
C ARG A 34 -0.80 -21.80 9.20
N MET A 35 0.05 -22.15 10.15
CA MET A 35 0.98 -21.24 10.81
C MET A 35 2.39 -21.81 10.74
N PHE A 36 3.37 -20.91 10.68
CA PHE A 36 4.78 -21.28 10.67
C PHE A 36 5.46 -20.59 11.85
N PHE A 37 6.30 -21.34 12.56
CA PHE A 37 6.92 -20.88 13.80
C PHE A 37 8.43 -20.98 13.74
N ASP A 38 9.09 -20.34 14.70
CA ASP A 38 10.53 -20.48 14.97
C ASP A 38 11.38 -20.26 13.70
N ALA A 39 11.00 -19.26 12.91
CA ALA A 39 11.60 -19.04 11.60
C ALA A 39 12.90 -18.25 11.69
N THR A 40 13.82 -18.59 10.79
CA THR A 40 15.09 -17.91 10.59
C THR A 40 15.25 -17.65 9.11
N ILE A 41 15.53 -16.40 8.74
CA ILE A 41 15.84 -16.00 7.37
C ILE A 41 17.31 -15.68 7.30
N GLU A 42 18.02 -16.35 6.41
CA GLU A 42 19.43 -16.13 6.10
C GLU A 42 19.54 -15.65 4.66
N ILE A 43 20.32 -14.59 4.42
CA ILE A 43 20.54 -14.03 3.09
C ILE A 43 22.01 -14.21 2.71
N ILE A 44 22.21 -14.70 1.49
CA ILE A 44 23.51 -14.85 0.85
C ILE A 44 23.48 -14.09 -0.46
N THR A 45 24.50 -13.28 -0.72
CA THR A 45 24.61 -12.45 -1.92
C THR A 45 25.94 -12.69 -2.63
N THR A 46 26.03 -12.33 -3.91
CA THR A 46 27.31 -12.07 -4.55
C THR A 46 28.08 -11.00 -3.75
N ARG A 47 29.42 -11.10 -3.67
CA ARG A 47 30.26 -10.26 -2.79
C ARG A 47 30.08 -8.76 -2.99
N ASP A 48 29.74 -8.36 -4.21
CA ASP A 48 29.55 -6.96 -4.64
C ASP A 48 28.17 -6.40 -4.25
N ILE A 49 27.34 -7.19 -3.57
CA ILE A 49 26.06 -6.76 -3.02
C ILE A 49 26.12 -6.93 -1.52
N LYS A 50 26.12 -5.80 -0.81
CA LYS A 50 26.08 -5.76 0.65
C LYS A 50 24.65 -5.69 1.15
N ILE A 51 24.41 -6.32 2.30
CA ILE A 51 23.13 -6.37 3.00
C ILE A 51 23.09 -5.20 3.99
N CYS A 52 22.15 -4.28 3.83
CA CYS A 52 21.99 -3.10 4.69
C CYS A 52 21.06 -3.34 5.88
N GLY A 53 20.07 -4.21 5.70
CA GLY A 53 19.11 -4.55 6.74
C GLY A 53 17.74 -4.91 6.19
N ALA A 54 16.75 -4.91 7.08
CA ALA A 54 15.38 -5.31 6.75
C ALA A 54 14.33 -4.42 7.44
N LEU A 55 13.18 -4.26 6.78
CA LEU A 55 11.96 -3.71 7.37
C LEU A 55 10.83 -4.72 7.28
N GLY A 56 10.29 -5.08 8.43
CA GLY A 56 9.17 -6.00 8.57
C GLY A 56 9.15 -6.64 9.96
N PRO A 57 8.27 -7.62 10.19
CA PRO A 57 8.11 -8.25 11.50
C PRO A 57 9.22 -9.29 11.77
N CYS A 58 10.46 -8.85 11.80
CA CYS A 58 11.64 -9.65 12.07
C CYS A 58 12.59 -8.95 13.06
N VAL A 59 13.54 -9.69 13.62
CA VAL A 59 14.56 -9.16 14.53
C VAL A 59 15.94 -9.61 14.05
N SER A 60 16.90 -8.68 14.03
CA SER A 60 18.30 -8.96 13.71
C SER A 60 18.93 -9.93 14.71
N LEU A 61 19.72 -10.90 14.23
CA LEU A 61 20.54 -11.76 15.09
C LEU A 61 21.96 -11.23 15.29
N GLY A 62 22.28 -10.03 14.81
CA GLY A 62 23.59 -9.38 15.00
C GLY A 62 24.78 -10.17 14.44
N LYS A 63 24.55 -11.12 13.52
CA LYS A 63 25.60 -11.91 12.89
C LYS A 63 26.20 -11.14 11.71
N GLY A 64 27.43 -10.68 11.85
CA GLY A 64 28.20 -10.03 10.77
C GLY A 64 29.01 -11.01 9.94
N ASN A 65 29.26 -10.65 8.68
CA ASN A 65 30.26 -11.24 7.78
C ASN A 65 30.60 -10.22 6.68
N SER A 66 31.44 -10.60 5.72
CA SER A 66 31.83 -9.74 4.59
C SER A 66 30.68 -9.33 3.65
N LEU A 67 29.47 -9.88 3.81
CA LEU A 67 28.29 -9.55 3.02
C LEU A 67 27.42 -8.47 3.68
N VAL A 68 27.63 -8.16 4.96
CA VAL A 68 26.88 -7.12 5.67
C VAL A 68 27.52 -5.75 5.39
N SER A 69 26.70 -4.73 5.12
CA SER A 69 27.19 -3.35 4.93
C SER A 69 27.66 -2.75 6.25
N GLU A 70 28.83 -2.14 6.24
CA GLU A 70 29.38 -1.37 7.38
C GLU A 70 28.88 0.08 7.39
N ASN A 71 28.61 0.64 6.20
CA ASN A 71 28.31 2.05 6.00
C ASN A 71 26.81 2.37 6.00
N ALA A 72 25.98 1.44 5.53
CA ALA A 72 24.54 1.65 5.39
C ALA A 72 23.76 0.65 6.27
N VAL A 73 23.01 1.17 7.23
CA VAL A 73 22.14 0.39 8.12
C VAL A 73 20.71 0.89 7.97
N ILE A 74 19.79 0.00 7.59
CA ILE A 74 18.36 0.33 7.44
C ILE A 74 17.53 -0.66 8.26
N GLY A 75 16.71 -0.15 9.17
CA GLY A 75 15.85 -0.98 10.04
C GLY A 75 16.66 -2.00 10.86
N GLU A 76 16.20 -3.25 10.82
CA GLU A 76 16.86 -4.40 11.44
C GLU A 76 18.12 -4.77 10.64
N GLY A 77 19.20 -4.02 10.82
CA GLY A 77 20.45 -4.19 10.09
C GLY A 77 21.54 -4.93 10.86
N ARG A 78 22.80 -4.68 10.44
CA ARG A 78 24.03 -5.28 11.02
C ARG A 78 23.99 -6.81 11.08
N THR A 79 23.29 -7.44 10.14
CA THR A 79 23.22 -8.89 10.06
C THR A 79 22.91 -9.40 8.66
N TYR A 80 23.23 -10.67 8.41
CA TYR A 80 22.72 -11.45 7.29
C TYR A 80 21.65 -12.49 7.73
N VAL A 81 21.27 -12.50 9.02
CA VAL A 81 20.32 -13.47 9.58
C VAL A 81 19.29 -12.80 10.50
N TRP A 82 18.01 -13.06 10.26
CA TRP A 82 16.89 -12.56 11.06
C TRP A 82 16.07 -13.69 11.68
N LYS A 83 15.45 -13.40 12.82
CA LYS A 83 14.51 -14.29 13.51
C LYS A 83 13.08 -13.78 13.40
N LEU A 84 12.15 -14.71 13.23
CA LEU A 84 10.71 -14.49 13.34
C LEU A 84 10.10 -15.58 14.22
N ASN A 85 9.28 -15.20 15.20
CA ASN A 85 8.63 -16.18 16.08
C ASN A 85 7.45 -16.88 15.40
N ALA A 86 6.74 -16.15 14.54
CA ALA A 86 5.64 -16.63 13.72
C ALA A 86 5.76 -16.02 12.31
N LEU A 87 5.16 -16.66 11.31
CA LEU A 87 4.83 -16.02 10.04
C LEU A 87 3.63 -16.74 9.42
N THR A 88 3.02 -16.08 8.45
CA THR A 88 1.97 -16.66 7.59
C THR A 88 2.46 -16.66 6.14
N SER A 89 1.66 -17.22 5.22
CA SER A 89 1.94 -17.11 3.78
C SER A 89 1.84 -15.69 3.25
N LYS A 90 1.27 -14.75 4.03
CA LYS A 90 1.13 -13.33 3.68
C LYS A 90 2.22 -12.43 4.28
N THR A 91 3.06 -12.95 5.19
CA THR A 91 4.13 -12.16 5.80
C THR A 91 5.15 -11.72 4.75
N CYS A 92 5.35 -10.41 4.62
CA CYS A 92 6.28 -9.79 3.69
C CYS A 92 7.34 -8.96 4.43
N ILE A 93 8.61 -9.16 4.08
CA ILE A 93 9.76 -8.42 4.63
C ILE A 93 10.50 -7.78 3.47
N VAL A 94 10.87 -6.51 3.64
CA VAL A 94 11.72 -5.80 2.69
C VAL A 94 13.17 -5.94 3.14
N PHE A 95 14.04 -6.36 2.22
CA PHE A 95 15.48 -6.42 2.44
C PHE A 95 16.16 -5.34 1.61
N PHE A 96 17.06 -4.58 2.24
CA PHE A 96 17.79 -3.49 1.62
C PHE A 96 19.21 -3.93 1.28
N PHE A 97 19.64 -3.56 0.09
CA PHE A 97 20.95 -3.90 -0.43
C PHE A 97 21.69 -2.64 -0.89
N GLN A 98 23.02 -2.72 -0.83
CA GLN A 98 23.93 -1.70 -1.36
C GLN A 98 24.86 -2.38 -2.36
N VAL A 99 24.98 -1.76 -3.54
CA VAL A 99 25.99 -2.14 -4.52
C VAL A 99 27.35 -1.65 -4.00
N ALA A 100 28.32 -2.56 -3.88
CA ALA A 100 29.70 -2.24 -3.51
C ALA A 100 30.43 -1.55 -4.68
N ASP A 101 31.51 -0.81 -4.38
CA ASP A 101 32.18 0.04 -5.37
C ASP A 101 32.55 -0.71 -6.66
N GLU A 102 32.20 -0.06 -7.78
CA GLU A 102 31.95 -0.68 -9.08
C GLU A 102 33.18 -0.93 -9.94
N GLU A 103 34.40 -0.73 -9.43
CA GLU A 103 35.60 -0.70 -10.28
C GLU A 103 35.90 -2.02 -11.03
N ASN A 104 35.32 -3.15 -10.59
CA ASN A 104 35.64 -4.48 -11.13
C ASN A 104 34.44 -5.30 -11.66
N VAL A 105 33.24 -4.71 -11.77
CA VAL A 105 32.06 -5.47 -12.16
C VAL A 105 31.88 -5.47 -13.69
N GLN A 106 31.97 -6.65 -14.32
CA GLN A 106 31.75 -6.79 -15.76
C GLN A 106 30.27 -6.60 -16.12
N PRO A 107 29.91 -5.65 -17.00
CA PRO A 107 28.53 -5.51 -17.50
C PRO A 107 28.02 -6.82 -18.11
N GLY A 108 26.74 -7.12 -17.91
CA GLY A 108 26.10 -8.35 -18.37
C GLY A 108 26.35 -9.59 -17.50
N SER A 109 27.34 -9.56 -16.61
CA SER A 109 27.53 -10.62 -15.62
C SER A 109 26.37 -10.66 -14.61
N ALA A 110 26.05 -11.85 -14.10
CA ALA A 110 24.94 -12.03 -13.18
C ALA A 110 25.39 -11.87 -11.73
N PHE A 111 24.58 -11.19 -10.92
CA PHE A 111 24.62 -11.29 -9.47
C PHE A 111 23.44 -12.09 -8.94
N CYS A 112 23.64 -12.72 -7.80
CA CYS A 112 22.62 -13.55 -7.16
C CYS A 112 22.32 -13.08 -5.74
N ILE A 113 21.06 -13.23 -5.35
CA ILE A 113 20.60 -13.10 -3.96
C ILE A 113 19.85 -14.40 -3.64
N GLN A 114 20.30 -15.10 -2.61
CA GLN A 114 19.67 -16.31 -2.12
C GLN A 114 19.10 -16.05 -0.73
N ILE A 115 17.80 -16.33 -0.57
CA ILE A 115 17.05 -16.19 0.67
C ILE A 115 16.71 -17.58 1.16
N ILE A 116 17.19 -17.93 2.35
CA ILE A 116 17.01 -19.23 2.99
C ILE A 116 16.13 -19.04 4.22
N THR A 117 14.88 -19.48 4.16
CA THR A 117 13.95 -19.46 5.30
C THR A 117 13.83 -20.84 5.89
N ARG A 118 14.31 -21.03 7.12
CA ARG A 118 14.07 -22.24 7.93
C ARG A 118 12.92 -21.95 8.88
N TYR A 119 11.97 -22.87 9.03
CA TYR A 119 10.82 -22.69 9.92
C TYR A 119 10.24 -24.04 10.35
N ARG A 120 9.44 -24.05 11.42
CA ARG A 120 8.64 -25.21 11.84
C ARG A 120 7.23 -25.09 11.29
N TYR A 121 6.74 -26.13 10.65
CA TYR A 121 5.35 -26.21 10.18
C TYR A 121 4.42 -26.66 11.31
N GLY A 122 3.10 -26.52 11.14
CA GLY A 122 2.09 -26.90 12.12
C GLY A 122 2.16 -28.38 12.56
N ASN A 123 2.80 -29.26 11.79
CA ASN A 123 3.09 -30.65 12.17
C ASN A 123 4.40 -30.83 12.95
N LEU A 124 5.00 -29.74 13.44
CA LEU A 124 6.31 -29.65 14.11
C LEU A 124 7.53 -30.03 13.25
N GLY A 125 7.32 -30.41 11.99
CA GLY A 125 8.40 -30.69 11.06
C GLY A 125 9.17 -29.42 10.68
N THR A 126 10.49 -29.50 10.70
CA THR A 126 11.36 -28.42 10.21
C THR A 126 11.38 -28.43 8.69
N ARG A 127 11.12 -27.26 8.09
CA ARG A 127 11.19 -27.04 6.65
C ARG A 127 12.22 -25.97 6.34
N LYS A 128 12.76 -26.05 5.12
CA LYS A 128 13.66 -25.05 4.54
C LYS A 128 13.10 -24.63 3.18
N ARG A 129 12.82 -23.35 3.01
CA ARG A 129 12.48 -22.73 1.73
C ARG A 129 13.71 -21.98 1.24
N VAL A 130 14.14 -22.23 0.01
CA VAL A 130 15.27 -21.55 -0.61
C VAL A 130 14.75 -20.86 -1.87
N THR A 131 14.92 -19.54 -1.94
CA THR A 131 14.60 -18.74 -3.13
C THR A 131 15.90 -18.10 -3.61
N THR A 132 16.28 -18.34 -4.85
CA THR A 132 17.45 -17.68 -5.46
C THR A 132 16.97 -16.81 -6.61
N VAL A 133 17.32 -15.54 -6.58
CA VAL A 133 17.06 -14.59 -7.67
C VAL A 133 18.38 -14.14 -8.27
N ALA A 134 18.39 -13.98 -9.59
CA ALA A 134 19.53 -13.45 -10.32
C ALA A 134 19.10 -12.23 -11.15
N ARG A 135 20.01 -11.26 -11.28
CA ARG A 135 19.90 -10.08 -12.13
C ARG A 135 21.24 -9.81 -12.77
N ARG A 136 21.27 -9.00 -13.82
CA ARG A 136 22.50 -8.66 -14.55
C ARG A 136 22.99 -7.29 -14.14
N TRP A 137 24.30 -7.15 -14.07
CA TRP A 137 24.96 -5.86 -13.97
C TRP A 137 24.81 -5.09 -15.27
N VAL A 138 24.66 -3.78 -15.15
CA VAL A 138 24.58 -2.84 -16.27
C VAL A 138 25.62 -1.74 -16.06
N SER A 139 26.14 -1.20 -17.16
CA SER A 139 27.09 -0.08 -17.09
C SER A 139 26.41 1.15 -16.48
N LYS A 140 27.16 1.95 -15.72
CA LYS A 140 26.70 3.28 -15.24
C LYS A 140 26.19 4.18 -16.36
N SER A 141 26.76 4.06 -17.57
CA SER A 141 26.33 4.82 -18.76
C SER A 141 25.02 4.32 -19.37
N ALA A 142 24.55 3.13 -19.02
CA ALA A 142 23.33 2.50 -19.55
C ALA A 142 22.10 2.79 -18.67
N CYS A 143 21.81 4.09 -18.46
CA CYS A 143 20.63 4.55 -17.71
C CYS A 143 19.28 3.94 -18.21
N PRO A 144 19.05 3.72 -19.52
CA PRO A 144 17.78 3.19 -20.00
C PRO A 144 17.44 1.79 -19.47
N GLU A 145 18.42 0.90 -19.30
CA GLU A 145 18.18 -0.46 -18.77
C GLU A 145 17.83 -0.42 -17.27
N ILE A 146 18.48 0.47 -16.51
CA ILE A 146 18.16 0.71 -15.10
C ILE A 146 16.74 1.26 -14.99
N ALA A 147 16.41 2.24 -15.84
CA ALA A 147 15.09 2.85 -15.87
C ALA A 147 14.01 1.81 -16.19
N ALA A 148 14.22 0.98 -17.20
CA ALA A 148 13.29 -0.08 -17.58
C ALA A 148 13.11 -1.16 -16.49
N GLY A 149 14.09 -1.34 -15.61
CA GLY A 149 14.03 -2.26 -14.46
C GLY A 149 13.28 -1.72 -13.24
N PHE A 150 12.81 -0.46 -13.27
CA PHE A 150 12.11 0.15 -12.15
C PHE A 150 10.67 -0.36 -12.01
N ASP A 151 10.35 -0.85 -10.82
CA ASP A 151 9.02 -1.28 -10.41
C ASP A 151 8.42 -0.22 -9.48
N GLN A 152 7.55 0.64 -10.02
CA GLN A 152 6.93 1.74 -9.27
C GLN A 152 6.04 1.27 -8.12
N GLU A 153 5.42 0.10 -8.25
CA GLU A 153 4.53 -0.47 -7.23
C GLU A 153 5.33 -0.98 -6.03
N ALA A 154 6.37 -1.77 -6.30
CA ALA A 154 7.31 -2.21 -5.27
C ALA A 154 8.03 -1.02 -4.64
N ALA A 155 8.46 -0.04 -5.42
CA ALA A 155 9.10 1.17 -4.91
C ALA A 155 8.19 1.96 -3.97
N ALA A 156 6.91 2.16 -4.34
CA ALA A 156 5.94 2.83 -3.48
C ALA A 156 5.71 2.08 -2.15
N SER A 157 5.56 0.75 -2.20
CA SER A 157 5.42 -0.09 -1.00
C SER A 157 6.66 0.02 -0.09
N VAL A 158 7.87 -0.05 -0.65
CA VAL A 158 9.13 0.08 0.09
C VAL A 158 9.29 1.48 0.69
N MET A 159 8.97 2.53 -0.06
CA MET A 159 9.03 3.92 0.40
C MET A 159 8.04 4.20 1.51
N ALA A 160 6.84 3.61 1.46
CA ALA A 160 5.88 3.67 2.55
C ALA A 160 6.43 3.02 3.83
N ARG A 161 7.13 1.88 3.73
CA ARG A 161 7.80 1.25 4.88
C ARG A 161 8.94 2.10 5.45
N LEU A 162 9.72 2.73 4.59
CA LEU A 162 10.76 3.68 5.02
C LEU A 162 10.14 4.91 5.70
N ALA A 163 9.02 5.42 5.19
CA ALA A 163 8.31 6.56 5.76
C ALA A 163 7.77 6.26 7.16
N ILE A 164 7.11 5.12 7.37
CA ILE A 164 6.64 4.75 8.72
C ILE A 164 7.77 4.49 9.69
N HIS A 165 8.89 3.90 9.23
CA HIS A 165 10.06 3.69 10.07
C HIS A 165 10.68 5.03 10.50
N ARG A 166 10.77 6.00 9.60
CA ARG A 166 11.19 7.37 9.95
C ARG A 166 10.21 8.06 10.88
N ALA A 167 8.91 7.83 10.70
CA ALA A 167 7.86 8.38 11.54
C ALA A 167 7.82 7.78 12.97
N GLU A 168 8.67 6.79 13.29
CA GLU A 168 8.91 6.35 14.67
C GLU A 168 9.74 7.36 15.47
N THR A 169 10.61 8.12 14.79
CA THR A 169 11.55 9.05 15.44
C THR A 169 11.43 10.50 14.97
N CYS A 170 10.75 10.74 13.85
CA CYS A 170 10.63 12.06 13.23
C CYS A 170 9.18 12.54 13.25
N HIS A 171 8.98 13.86 13.23
CA HIS A 171 7.65 14.45 13.09
C HIS A 171 7.13 14.28 11.66
N ALA A 172 5.79 14.26 11.50
CA ALA A 172 5.12 14.06 10.22
C ALA A 172 5.63 15.01 9.13
N ARG A 173 5.81 16.30 9.46
CA ARG A 173 6.32 17.32 8.53
C ARG A 173 7.71 16.97 7.97
N ASP A 174 8.60 16.45 8.80
CA ASP A 174 9.96 16.09 8.37
C ASP A 174 9.95 14.85 7.48
N VAL A 175 9.08 13.88 7.77
CA VAL A 175 8.87 12.70 6.94
C VAL A 175 8.29 13.09 5.57
N ILE A 176 7.30 13.99 5.55
CA ILE A 176 6.70 14.50 4.30
C ILE A 176 7.76 15.26 3.49
N ARG A 177 8.52 16.16 4.11
CA ARG A 177 9.60 16.88 3.41
C ARG A 177 10.62 15.90 2.82
N TRP A 178 11.01 14.88 3.57
CA TRP A 178 11.93 13.87 3.06
C TRP A 178 11.36 13.09 1.86
N LEU A 179 10.06 12.75 1.88
CA LEU A 179 9.39 12.11 0.75
C LEU A 179 9.34 13.04 -0.46
N ASP A 180 8.94 14.29 -0.26
CA ASP A 180 8.85 15.31 -1.31
C ASP A 180 10.24 15.56 -1.94
N ASP A 181 11.29 15.74 -1.12
CA ASP A 181 12.67 15.90 -1.58
C ASP A 181 13.17 14.67 -2.37
N ALA A 182 12.79 13.46 -1.96
CA ALA A 182 13.14 12.23 -2.67
C ALA A 182 12.40 12.12 -4.01
N LEU A 183 11.13 12.52 -4.05
CA LEU A 183 10.32 12.51 -5.26
C LEU A 183 10.80 13.55 -6.27
N ILE A 184 11.19 14.76 -5.83
CA ILE A 184 11.76 15.78 -6.72
C ILE A 184 13.06 15.26 -7.36
N ARG A 185 13.99 14.73 -6.57
CA ARG A 185 15.24 14.13 -7.12
C ARG A 185 14.96 12.99 -8.10
N PHE A 186 13.94 12.19 -7.83
CA PHE A 186 13.52 11.13 -8.74
C PHE A 186 12.97 11.71 -10.04
N ALA A 187 12.07 12.70 -9.96
CA ALA A 187 11.45 13.34 -11.12
C ALA A 187 12.47 14.08 -11.98
N SER A 188 13.42 14.82 -11.38
CA SER A 188 14.51 15.48 -12.11
C SER A 188 15.44 14.48 -12.79
N LYS A 189 15.68 13.31 -12.16
CA LYS A 189 16.61 12.32 -12.71
C LYS A 189 16.00 11.47 -13.84
N PHE A 190 14.71 11.15 -13.76
CA PHE A 190 14.05 10.19 -14.65
C PHE A 190 12.95 10.79 -15.52
N GLY A 191 12.65 12.08 -15.37
CA GLY A 191 11.73 12.81 -16.24
C GLY A 191 12.40 13.30 -17.51
N ASP A 192 11.63 13.32 -18.59
CA ASP A 192 12.00 13.98 -19.84
C ASP A 192 11.42 15.40 -19.84
N TYR A 193 12.27 16.42 -19.98
CA TYR A 193 11.86 17.82 -19.97
C TYR A 193 12.88 18.74 -20.63
N ILE A 194 12.44 19.94 -20.98
CA ILE A 194 13.29 21.09 -21.29
C ILE A 194 13.48 21.86 -19.97
N GLN A 195 14.73 22.21 -19.67
CA GLN A 195 15.09 22.94 -18.45
C GLN A 195 14.30 24.26 -18.37
N GLU A 196 13.83 24.61 -17.17
CA GLU A 196 12.97 25.78 -16.91
C GLU A 196 11.60 25.80 -17.62
N ASP A 197 11.18 24.73 -18.32
CA ASP A 197 9.85 24.64 -18.95
C ASP A 197 9.03 23.45 -18.38
N PRO A 198 8.21 23.67 -17.33
CA PRO A 198 7.41 22.63 -16.70
C PRO A 198 6.39 21.97 -17.65
N SER A 199 5.94 22.66 -18.70
CA SER A 199 4.91 22.16 -19.62
C SER A 199 5.37 20.94 -20.43
N THR A 200 6.68 20.81 -20.59
CA THR A 200 7.35 19.74 -21.33
C THR A 200 7.56 18.47 -20.53
N PHE A 201 7.41 18.54 -19.19
CA PHE A 201 7.75 17.43 -18.31
C PHE A 201 6.89 16.19 -18.57
N ARG A 202 7.55 15.05 -18.82
CA ARG A 202 6.90 13.74 -18.99
C ARG A 202 7.65 12.68 -18.20
N LEU A 203 6.90 11.68 -17.73
CA LEU A 203 7.44 10.45 -17.15
C LEU A 203 7.03 9.26 -18.02
N ALA A 204 7.94 8.30 -18.19
CA ALA A 204 7.62 7.04 -18.84
C ALA A 204 6.57 6.24 -18.03
N SER A 205 5.88 5.31 -18.68
CA SER A 205 4.75 4.58 -18.09
C SER A 205 5.09 3.76 -16.85
N ASN A 206 6.33 3.27 -16.75
CA ASN A 206 6.83 2.55 -15.58
C ASN A 206 7.14 3.47 -14.38
N PHE A 207 7.10 4.78 -14.55
CA PHE A 207 7.31 5.79 -13.50
C PHE A 207 6.08 6.64 -13.21
N SER A 208 5.11 6.71 -14.12
CA SER A 208 4.04 7.72 -14.11
C SER A 208 3.08 7.63 -12.93
N LEU A 209 2.91 6.45 -12.30
CA LEU A 209 2.06 6.29 -11.11
C LEU A 209 2.81 6.58 -9.81
N TYR A 210 4.14 6.56 -9.82
CA TYR A 210 4.94 6.76 -8.62
C TYR A 210 4.68 8.11 -7.92
N PRO A 211 4.61 9.27 -8.62
CA PRO A 211 4.20 10.54 -8.01
C PRO A 211 2.81 10.48 -7.36
N GLN A 212 1.85 9.80 -8.00
CA GLN A 212 0.50 9.64 -7.47
C GLN A 212 0.50 8.81 -6.18
N PHE A 213 1.29 7.73 -6.12
CA PHE A 213 1.46 6.98 -4.87
C PHE A 213 2.06 7.84 -3.76
N MET A 214 3.05 8.68 -4.06
CA MET A 214 3.65 9.59 -3.07
C MET A 214 2.66 10.66 -2.60
N TYR A 215 1.81 11.18 -3.49
CA TYR A 215 0.72 12.09 -3.15
C TYR A 215 -0.26 11.48 -2.13
N TYR A 216 -0.69 10.23 -2.33
CA TYR A 216 -1.59 9.57 -1.39
C TYR A 216 -0.87 9.14 -0.11
N LEU A 217 0.38 8.68 -0.20
CA LEU A 217 1.19 8.29 0.96
C LEU A 217 1.38 9.46 1.93
N ARG A 218 1.80 10.63 1.45
CA ARG A 218 2.11 11.79 2.32
C ARG A 218 0.91 12.32 3.11
N ARG A 219 -0.32 12.13 2.60
CA ARG A 219 -1.58 12.52 3.28
C ARG A 219 -2.29 11.35 3.95
N SER A 220 -1.67 10.17 3.96
CA SER A 220 -2.24 8.98 4.59
C SER A 220 -2.12 9.04 6.11
N GLN A 221 -2.97 8.26 6.79
CA GLN A 221 -2.96 8.07 8.24
C GLN A 221 -1.68 7.40 8.78
N PHE A 222 -0.78 6.96 7.89
CA PHE A 222 0.53 6.42 8.28
C PHE A 222 1.49 7.53 8.71
N ILE A 223 1.35 8.73 8.13
CA ILE A 223 2.25 9.87 8.37
C ILE A 223 1.49 11.00 9.07
N ASP A 224 0.38 11.44 8.50
CA ASP A 224 -0.50 12.42 9.14
C ASP A 224 -1.50 11.70 10.05
N VAL A 225 -1.19 11.68 11.33
CA VAL A 225 -1.93 10.93 12.36
C VAL A 225 -3.07 11.74 12.98
N PHE A 226 -3.35 12.94 12.46
CA PHE A 226 -4.48 13.74 12.94
C PHE A 226 -5.78 12.92 12.82
N ASN A 227 -6.64 13.02 13.84
CA ASN A 227 -7.90 12.26 13.93
C ASN A 227 -7.74 10.72 13.97
N SER A 228 -6.55 10.21 14.35
CA SER A 228 -6.32 8.80 14.69
C SER A 228 -5.78 8.69 16.11
N SER A 229 -6.21 7.67 16.85
CA SER A 229 -5.61 7.36 18.15
C SER A 229 -4.19 6.79 17.98
N PRO A 230 -3.34 6.83 19.03
CA PRO A 230 -2.02 6.18 19.01
C PRO A 230 -2.10 4.67 18.71
N ASP A 231 -3.13 4.00 19.22
CA ASP A 231 -3.35 2.57 19.01
C ASP A 231 -3.72 2.26 17.55
N GLU A 232 -4.65 3.03 16.97
CA GLU A 232 -5.00 2.92 15.54
C GLU A 232 -3.79 3.18 14.64
N THR A 233 -3.05 4.25 14.92
CA THR A 233 -1.82 4.58 14.18
C THR A 233 -0.83 3.42 14.21
N THR A 234 -0.60 2.84 15.39
CA THR A 234 0.31 1.71 15.57
C THR A 234 -0.18 0.48 14.80
N PHE A 235 -1.48 0.19 14.86
CA PHE A 235 -2.07 -0.91 14.11
C PHE A 235 -1.93 -0.73 12.59
N PHE A 236 -2.24 0.45 12.06
CA PHE A 236 -2.10 0.74 10.64
C PHE A 236 -0.65 0.57 10.17
N ARG A 237 0.32 1.17 10.90
CA ARG A 237 1.75 1.04 10.59
C ARG A 237 2.22 -0.41 10.67
N LEU A 238 1.77 -1.17 11.66
CA LEU A 238 2.10 -2.59 11.81
C LEU A 238 1.59 -3.42 10.63
N MET A 239 0.37 -3.15 10.16
CA MET A 239 -0.20 -3.83 9.00
C MET A 239 0.56 -3.48 7.71
N LEU A 240 0.87 -2.21 7.48
CA LEU A 240 1.68 -1.78 6.32
C LEU A 240 3.09 -2.40 6.34
N ASN A 241 3.71 -2.53 7.51
CA ASN A 241 5.04 -3.10 7.65
C ASN A 241 5.10 -4.62 7.43
N ARG A 242 3.96 -5.31 7.35
CA ARG A 242 3.93 -6.78 7.15
C ARG A 242 3.27 -7.22 5.84
N GLU A 243 2.46 -6.37 5.20
CA GLU A 243 1.71 -6.74 4.00
C GLU A 243 2.55 -6.71 2.71
N GLY A 244 2.14 -7.52 1.72
CA GLY A 244 2.76 -7.53 0.40
C GLY A 244 2.59 -6.23 -0.40
N VAL A 245 3.14 -6.19 -1.60
CA VAL A 245 3.06 -5.01 -2.49
C VAL A 245 1.60 -4.61 -2.74
N VAL A 246 0.76 -5.53 -3.23
CA VAL A 246 -0.65 -5.26 -3.53
C VAL A 246 -1.41 -4.71 -2.31
N GLY A 247 -1.28 -5.35 -1.14
CA GLY A 247 -1.93 -4.88 0.09
C GLY A 247 -1.43 -3.50 0.52
N SER A 248 -0.12 -3.25 0.37
CA SER A 248 0.49 -1.95 0.66
C SER A 248 -0.02 -0.86 -0.28
N LEU A 249 -0.22 -1.16 -1.57
CA LEU A 249 -0.76 -0.19 -2.52
C LEU A 249 -2.20 0.18 -2.19
N ILE A 250 -3.06 -0.80 -1.87
CA ILE A 250 -4.45 -0.53 -1.47
C ILE A 250 -4.48 0.33 -0.19
N MET A 251 -3.54 0.12 0.73
CA MET A 251 -3.37 0.93 1.93
C MET A 251 -2.94 2.37 1.62
N ILE A 252 -2.01 2.56 0.66
CA ILE A 252 -1.47 3.86 0.26
C ILE A 252 -2.50 4.63 -0.55
N GLN A 253 -2.98 4.03 -1.64
CA GLN A 253 -3.97 4.54 -2.55
C GLN A 253 -5.14 3.55 -2.61
N PRO A 254 -6.21 3.79 -1.83
CA PRO A 254 -7.43 3.00 -1.87
C PRO A 254 -8.02 2.82 -3.27
N THR A 255 -8.71 1.71 -3.50
CA THR A 255 -9.42 1.45 -4.75
C THR A 255 -10.86 1.92 -4.67
N LEU A 256 -11.40 2.38 -5.80
CA LEU A 256 -12.79 2.84 -5.92
C LEU A 256 -13.42 2.21 -7.17
N PHE A 257 -14.49 1.45 -6.98
CA PHE A 257 -15.28 0.87 -8.07
C PHE A 257 -16.66 1.52 -8.13
N GLN A 258 -17.12 1.80 -9.35
CA GLN A 258 -18.43 2.34 -9.62
C GLN A 258 -19.36 1.25 -10.19
N TYR A 259 -20.56 1.19 -9.64
CA TYR A 259 -21.65 0.33 -10.08
C TYR A 259 -22.78 1.26 -10.57
N SER A 260 -23.23 1.04 -11.79
CA SER A 260 -24.35 1.75 -12.40
C SER A 260 -25.22 0.79 -13.21
N PHE A 261 -26.29 1.30 -13.81
CA PHE A 261 -27.09 0.52 -14.75
C PHE A 261 -26.39 0.28 -16.09
N ASP A 262 -25.31 1.01 -16.38
CA ASP A 262 -24.65 1.06 -17.69
C ASP A 262 -23.52 0.03 -17.84
N GLY A 263 -23.64 -1.12 -17.19
CA GLY A 263 -22.75 -2.26 -17.39
C GLY A 263 -22.12 -2.80 -16.10
N PRO A 264 -21.03 -3.59 -16.23
CA PRO A 264 -20.36 -4.18 -15.08
C PRO A 264 -19.63 -3.12 -14.24
N PRO A 265 -19.20 -3.48 -13.01
CA PRO A 265 -18.45 -2.56 -12.15
C PRO A 265 -17.14 -2.11 -12.82
N VAL A 266 -16.85 -0.81 -12.76
CA VAL A 266 -15.66 -0.22 -13.36
C VAL A 266 -14.80 0.51 -12.32
N PRO A 267 -13.45 0.40 -12.39
CA PRO A 267 -12.59 1.20 -11.54
C PRO A 267 -12.70 2.68 -11.93
N VAL A 268 -12.81 3.55 -10.94
CA VAL A 268 -12.87 5.01 -11.12
C VAL A 268 -11.78 5.71 -10.33
N LEU A 269 -11.52 6.98 -10.65
CA LEU A 269 -10.51 7.76 -9.95
C LEU A 269 -10.91 7.94 -8.48
N LEU A 270 -9.92 7.93 -7.59
CA LEU A 270 -10.13 8.23 -6.17
C LEU A 270 -10.30 9.74 -5.99
N ASP A 271 -11.38 10.28 -6.53
CA ASP A 271 -11.64 11.71 -6.68
C ASP A 271 -13.08 12.06 -6.34
N VAL A 272 -13.32 13.26 -5.81
CA VAL A 272 -14.68 13.76 -5.54
C VAL A 272 -15.59 13.72 -6.77
N ARG A 273 -15.02 13.89 -7.97
CA ARG A 273 -15.76 13.84 -9.24
C ARG A 273 -16.36 12.47 -9.56
N SER A 274 -15.92 11.42 -8.89
CA SER A 274 -16.49 10.08 -9.05
C SER A 274 -17.76 9.87 -8.23
N ILE A 275 -18.15 10.82 -7.37
CA ILE A 275 -19.43 10.76 -6.68
C ILE A 275 -20.53 11.29 -7.60
N SER A 276 -21.56 10.47 -7.81
CA SER A 276 -22.76 10.85 -8.56
C SER A 276 -24.03 10.36 -7.86
N PRO A 277 -25.17 11.07 -7.98
CA PRO A 277 -26.44 10.67 -7.37
C PRO A 277 -26.96 9.28 -7.78
N ASP A 278 -26.62 8.81 -8.97
CA ASP A 278 -27.19 7.64 -9.64
C ASP A 278 -26.26 6.42 -9.69
N VAL A 279 -25.15 6.44 -8.95
CA VAL A 279 -24.19 5.34 -8.89
C VAL A 279 -24.01 4.82 -7.46
N ILE A 280 -23.50 3.60 -7.33
CA ILE A 280 -23.00 3.06 -6.07
C ILE A 280 -21.49 2.95 -6.17
N LEU A 281 -20.77 3.34 -5.13
CA LEU A 281 -19.32 3.21 -5.06
C LEU A 281 -18.94 2.14 -4.03
N LEU A 282 -18.05 1.22 -4.43
CA LEU A 282 -17.35 0.32 -3.51
C LEU A 282 -15.94 0.85 -3.33
N PHE A 283 -15.68 1.40 -2.15
CA PHE A 283 -14.39 1.92 -1.75
C PHE A 283 -13.68 0.93 -0.84
N ASP A 284 -12.40 0.73 -1.09
CA ASP A 284 -11.58 -0.21 -0.35
C ASP A 284 -10.21 0.40 -0.01
N SER A 285 -10.00 0.63 1.29
CA SER A 285 -8.79 1.21 1.87
C SER A 285 -7.94 0.20 2.63
N TYR A 286 -8.13 -1.09 2.37
CA TYR A 286 -7.59 -2.20 3.13
C TYR A 286 -8.23 -2.38 4.52
N PHE A 287 -8.36 -1.31 5.31
CA PHE A 287 -8.90 -1.32 6.68
C PHE A 287 -10.41 -1.08 6.74
N TYR A 288 -10.94 -0.31 5.79
CA TYR A 288 -12.36 -0.04 5.64
C TYR A 288 -12.81 -0.44 4.24
N VAL A 289 -13.96 -1.10 4.18
CA VAL A 289 -14.73 -1.31 2.94
C VAL A 289 -15.98 -0.47 3.08
N VAL A 290 -16.21 0.47 2.16
CA VAL A 290 -17.33 1.40 2.21
C VAL A 290 -18.19 1.19 0.96
N ILE A 291 -19.47 0.86 1.16
CA ILE A 291 -20.49 0.91 0.12
C ILE A 291 -21.21 2.25 0.24
N HIS A 292 -20.97 3.13 -0.72
CA HIS A 292 -21.55 4.47 -0.76
C HIS A 292 -22.64 4.55 -1.82
N TYR A 293 -23.87 4.80 -1.40
CA TYR A 293 -25.04 4.91 -2.27
C TYR A 293 -25.28 6.37 -2.66
N GLY A 294 -25.28 6.66 -3.97
CA GLY A 294 -25.68 7.97 -4.49
C GLY A 294 -27.10 8.35 -4.05
N SER A 295 -27.38 9.65 -3.95
CA SER A 295 -28.64 10.17 -3.40
C SER A 295 -29.91 9.66 -4.09
N LYS A 296 -29.91 9.48 -5.42
CA LYS A 296 -31.04 8.89 -6.16
C LYS A 296 -31.19 7.39 -5.86
N ILE A 297 -30.08 6.65 -5.83
CA ILE A 297 -30.08 5.23 -5.47
C ILE A 297 -30.63 5.02 -4.05
N ALA A 298 -30.14 5.83 -3.10
CA ALA A 298 -30.61 5.81 -1.72
C ALA A 298 -32.11 6.13 -1.62
N GLN A 299 -32.60 7.10 -2.40
CA GLN A 299 -34.02 7.41 -2.48
C GLN A 299 -34.86 6.24 -3.02
N TRP A 300 -34.44 5.60 -4.11
CA TRP A 300 -35.15 4.44 -4.66
C TRP A 300 -35.18 3.26 -3.69
N ARG A 301 -34.07 2.98 -3.00
CA ARG A 301 -34.02 1.97 -1.93
C ARG A 301 -34.95 2.31 -0.77
N LYS A 302 -35.05 3.59 -0.39
CA LYS A 302 -35.96 4.04 0.68
C LYS A 302 -37.44 3.88 0.30
N LEU A 303 -37.76 4.07 -0.98
CA LEU A 303 -39.11 3.84 -1.52
C LEU A 303 -39.44 2.35 -1.70
N GLY A 304 -38.47 1.45 -1.51
CA GLY A 304 -38.67 0.01 -1.60
C GLY A 304 -38.83 -0.51 -3.02
N TYR A 305 -38.34 0.23 -4.02
CA TYR A 305 -38.46 -0.16 -5.43
C TYR A 305 -37.79 -1.49 -5.73
N GLU A 306 -36.74 -1.87 -4.99
CA GLU A 306 -36.05 -3.15 -5.14
C GLU A 306 -36.91 -4.38 -4.81
N LYS A 307 -38.05 -4.19 -4.13
CA LYS A 307 -39.00 -5.26 -3.79
C LYS A 307 -40.01 -5.53 -4.89
N ASP A 308 -40.19 -4.59 -5.81
CA ASP A 308 -41.08 -4.76 -6.96
C ASP A 308 -40.39 -5.64 -8.01
N PRO A 309 -41.02 -6.75 -8.45
CA PRO A 309 -40.48 -7.60 -9.51
C PRO A 309 -40.18 -6.86 -10.82
N SER A 310 -40.86 -5.74 -11.11
CA SER A 310 -40.61 -4.90 -12.28
C SER A 310 -39.31 -4.10 -12.22
N HIS A 311 -38.70 -3.98 -11.03
CA HIS A 311 -37.46 -3.26 -10.78
C HIS A 311 -36.30 -4.21 -10.42
N GLU A 312 -36.29 -5.41 -11.03
CA GLU A 312 -35.25 -6.42 -10.81
C GLU A 312 -33.83 -5.87 -11.03
N ASN A 313 -33.64 -4.95 -11.98
CA ASN A 313 -32.35 -4.34 -12.26
C ASN A 313 -31.82 -3.53 -11.07
N LEU A 314 -32.69 -2.80 -10.35
CA LEU A 314 -32.28 -2.06 -9.15
C LEU A 314 -31.86 -3.02 -8.04
N ARG A 315 -32.61 -4.12 -7.85
CA ARG A 315 -32.24 -5.16 -6.89
C ARG A 315 -30.85 -5.73 -7.19
N LYS A 316 -30.60 -6.11 -8.45
CA LYS A 316 -29.28 -6.62 -8.89
C LYS A 316 -28.16 -5.59 -8.68
N LEU A 317 -28.44 -4.31 -8.96
CA LEU A 317 -27.49 -3.22 -8.74
C LEU A 317 -27.12 -3.05 -7.25
N LEU A 318 -28.10 -3.19 -6.35
CA LEU A 318 -27.87 -3.10 -4.90
C LEU A 318 -27.13 -4.34 -4.35
N GLU A 319 -27.37 -5.53 -4.91
CA GLU A 319 -26.75 -6.80 -4.48
C GLU A 319 -25.28 -6.91 -4.92
N ALA A 320 -24.93 -6.42 -6.11
CA ALA A 320 -23.59 -6.57 -6.67
C ALA A 320 -22.44 -6.05 -5.76
N PRO A 321 -22.46 -4.80 -5.24
CA PRO A 321 -21.38 -4.31 -4.38
C PRO A 321 -21.35 -5.01 -3.01
N GLU A 322 -22.46 -5.60 -2.55
CA GLU A 322 -22.51 -6.38 -1.31
C GLU A 322 -21.74 -7.69 -1.45
N ILE A 323 -21.92 -8.39 -2.57
CA ILE A 323 -21.18 -9.63 -2.89
C ILE A 323 -19.68 -9.34 -2.97
N ASP A 324 -19.29 -8.29 -3.69
CA ASP A 324 -17.89 -7.92 -3.85
C ASP A 324 -17.26 -7.47 -2.51
N ALA A 325 -18.01 -6.73 -1.68
CA ALA A 325 -17.57 -6.37 -0.33
C ALA A 325 -17.35 -7.60 0.56
N GLU A 326 -18.25 -8.58 0.52
CA GLU A 326 -18.11 -9.83 1.27
C GLU A 326 -16.86 -10.62 0.86
N LEU A 327 -16.53 -10.65 -0.44
CA LEU A 327 -15.30 -11.27 -0.94
C LEU A 327 -14.05 -10.56 -0.39
N LEU A 328 -14.00 -9.23 -0.45
CA LEU A 328 -12.90 -8.44 0.11
C LEU A 328 -12.73 -8.67 1.61
N ILE A 329 -13.84 -8.74 2.35
CA ILE A 329 -13.84 -9.02 3.78
C ILE A 329 -13.34 -10.44 4.03
N ALA A 330 -13.80 -11.43 3.26
CA ALA A 330 -13.43 -12.85 3.37
C ALA A 330 -11.92 -13.08 3.24
N GLU A 331 -11.26 -12.38 2.31
CA GLU A 331 -9.84 -12.59 2.01
C GLU A 331 -8.88 -12.00 3.04
N ARG A 332 -9.32 -11.07 3.90
CA ARG A 332 -8.45 -10.27 4.77
C ARG A 332 -8.50 -10.69 6.23
N VAL A 333 -7.31 -10.65 6.85
CA VAL A 333 -7.11 -10.99 8.25
C VAL A 333 -6.11 -10.00 8.88
N PRO A 334 -6.56 -9.10 9.78
CA PRO A 334 -7.94 -8.91 10.24
C PRO A 334 -8.92 -8.49 9.13
N PRO A 335 -10.23 -8.79 9.25
CA PRO A 335 -11.21 -8.32 8.29
C PRO A 335 -11.36 -6.80 8.40
N PRO A 336 -11.56 -6.09 7.29
CA PRO A 336 -11.87 -4.67 7.31
C PRO A 336 -13.23 -4.41 7.94
N LYS A 337 -13.42 -3.18 8.45
CA LYS A 337 -14.72 -2.71 8.89
C LYS A 337 -15.58 -2.37 7.67
N LEU A 338 -16.73 -3.03 7.55
CA LEU A 338 -17.73 -2.72 6.52
C LEU A 338 -18.57 -1.51 6.96
N ILE A 339 -18.70 -0.54 6.08
CA ILE A 339 -19.51 0.67 6.28
C ILE A 339 -20.45 0.81 5.10
N LYS A 340 -21.73 0.99 5.40
CA LYS A 340 -22.75 1.31 4.39
C LYS A 340 -23.24 2.72 4.67
N CYS A 341 -23.25 3.56 3.66
CA CYS A 341 -23.63 4.96 3.83
C CYS A 341 -24.27 5.53 2.58
N ASP A 342 -25.14 6.50 2.78
CA ASP A 342 -25.78 7.24 1.70
C ASP A 342 -25.04 8.57 1.49
N GLN A 343 -25.13 9.13 0.29
CA GLN A 343 -24.61 10.46 -0.01
C GLN A 343 -25.17 11.48 1.01
N HIS A 344 -24.28 12.32 1.55
CA HIS A 344 -24.55 13.30 2.60
C HIS A 344 -24.88 12.75 4.01
N SER A 345 -24.78 11.43 4.22
CA SER A 345 -24.85 10.85 5.57
C SER A 345 -23.53 11.01 6.34
N SER A 346 -23.57 10.95 7.68
CA SER A 346 -22.39 11.11 8.53
C SER A 346 -21.28 10.10 8.23
N ASN A 347 -21.64 8.86 7.88
CA ASN A 347 -20.70 7.80 7.55
C ASN A 347 -20.06 7.96 6.17
N ALA A 348 -20.57 8.84 5.29
CA ALA A 348 -19.92 9.14 4.01
C ALA A 348 -18.51 9.75 4.19
N ARG A 349 -18.23 10.34 5.36
CA ARG A 349 -16.90 10.89 5.69
C ARG A 349 -15.74 9.89 5.56
N PHE A 350 -16.00 8.59 5.74
CA PHE A 350 -14.98 7.54 5.59
C PHE A 350 -14.48 7.42 4.13
N LEU A 351 -15.34 7.76 3.16
CA LEU A 351 -14.97 7.89 1.75
C LEU A 351 -14.37 9.28 1.48
N LEU A 352 -15.11 10.35 1.82
CA LEU A 352 -14.76 11.72 1.46
C LEU A 352 -13.36 12.14 1.94
N ALA A 353 -12.97 11.75 3.15
CA ALA A 353 -11.66 12.07 3.72
C ALA A 353 -10.47 11.44 2.96
N LYS A 354 -10.73 10.49 2.06
CA LYS A 354 -9.69 9.78 1.28
C LYS A 354 -9.67 10.17 -0.19
N LEU A 355 -10.65 10.92 -0.66
CA LEU A 355 -10.72 11.37 -2.05
C LEU A 355 -9.73 12.51 -2.34
N ASN A 356 -9.32 12.61 -3.60
CA ASN A 356 -8.67 13.79 -4.13
C ASN A 356 -9.66 14.98 -4.15
N PRO A 357 -9.35 16.10 -3.48
CA PRO A 357 -10.21 17.29 -3.47
C PRO A 357 -10.01 18.11 -4.75
N SER A 358 -10.40 17.56 -5.90
CA SER A 358 -10.31 18.26 -7.20
C SER A 358 -11.39 19.35 -7.38
N VAL A 359 -12.40 19.35 -6.50
CA VAL A 359 -13.44 20.37 -6.37
C VAL A 359 -13.57 20.70 -4.88
N THR A 360 -13.31 21.96 -4.54
CA THR A 360 -13.31 22.50 -3.17
C THR A 360 -14.21 23.72 -3.05
N GLN A 361 -14.38 24.23 -1.83
CA GLN A 361 -15.13 25.46 -1.53
C GLN A 361 -14.64 26.70 -2.31
N ASN A 362 -13.40 26.69 -2.78
CA ASN A 362 -12.80 27.78 -3.56
C ASN A 362 -12.99 27.60 -5.08
N SER A 363 -13.52 26.46 -5.52
CA SER A 363 -13.77 26.17 -6.93
C SER A 363 -15.02 26.90 -7.41
N THR A 364 -15.07 27.28 -8.69
CA THR A 364 -16.31 27.77 -9.29
C THR A 364 -17.35 26.65 -9.24
N TYR A 365 -18.41 26.85 -8.46
CA TYR A 365 -19.46 25.84 -8.27
C TYR A 365 -20.04 25.43 -9.61
N GLN A 366 -19.88 24.15 -9.98
CA GLN A 366 -20.63 23.54 -11.07
C GLN A 366 -21.81 22.79 -10.48
N ASP A 367 -23.00 23.09 -11.00
CA ASP A 367 -24.25 22.55 -10.48
C ASP A 367 -24.25 21.02 -10.51
N GLY A 368 -24.52 20.40 -9.35
CA GLY A 368 -24.53 18.93 -9.18
C GLY A 368 -23.19 18.26 -8.83
N SER A 369 -22.08 19.01 -8.70
CA SER A 369 -20.80 18.43 -8.24
C SER A 369 -20.68 18.40 -6.71
N ASP A 370 -20.24 17.26 -6.15
CA ASP A 370 -19.89 17.20 -4.73
C ASP A 370 -18.62 18.02 -4.43
N ILE A 371 -18.58 18.60 -3.24
CA ILE A 371 -17.50 19.47 -2.80
C ILE A 371 -16.87 18.90 -1.54
N ILE A 372 -15.53 18.85 -1.52
CA ILE A 372 -14.77 18.53 -0.31
C ILE A 372 -14.31 19.84 0.33
N PHE A 373 -14.74 20.07 1.57
CA PHE A 373 -14.28 21.19 2.38
C PHE A 373 -12.92 20.87 2.99
N THR A 374 -11.85 21.36 2.35
CA THR A 374 -10.47 21.16 2.82
C THR A 374 -9.54 22.23 2.24
N ASP A 375 -8.41 22.47 2.91
CA ASP A 375 -7.29 23.26 2.41
C ASP A 375 -6.18 22.38 1.81
N ASP A 376 -6.40 21.06 1.75
CA ASP A 376 -5.48 20.11 1.13
C ASP A 376 -5.29 20.40 -0.36
N LEU A 377 -4.06 20.21 -0.84
CA LEU A 377 -3.73 20.28 -2.26
C LEU A 377 -4.38 19.13 -3.03
N SER A 378 -4.95 19.45 -4.20
CA SER A 378 -5.38 18.42 -5.14
C SER A 378 -4.17 17.74 -5.79
N LEU A 379 -4.37 16.52 -6.29
CA LEU A 379 -3.35 15.77 -7.04
C LEU A 379 -2.82 16.59 -8.23
N GLN A 380 -3.69 17.32 -8.91
CA GLN A 380 -3.29 18.14 -10.07
C GLN A 380 -2.29 19.22 -9.66
N VAL A 381 -2.60 19.99 -8.62
CA VAL A 381 -1.70 21.05 -8.11
C VAL A 381 -0.40 20.46 -7.58
N PHE A 382 -0.48 19.30 -6.91
CA PHE A 382 0.72 18.59 -6.46
C PHE A 382 1.65 18.19 -7.62
N ILE A 383 1.09 17.66 -8.71
CA ILE A 383 1.86 17.27 -9.89
C ILE A 383 2.45 18.51 -10.59
N GLU A 384 1.70 19.59 -10.72
CA GLU A 384 2.19 20.86 -11.29
C GLU A 384 3.39 21.42 -10.49
N HIS A 385 3.31 21.40 -9.16
CA HIS A 385 4.43 21.81 -8.31
C HIS A 385 5.64 20.87 -8.45
N LEU A 386 5.41 19.56 -8.51
CA LEU A 386 6.48 18.59 -8.73
C LEU A 386 7.18 18.84 -10.08
N GLN A 387 6.41 19.08 -11.14
CA GLN A 387 6.94 19.39 -12.46
C GLN A 387 7.79 20.67 -12.43
N ALA A 388 7.28 21.74 -11.81
CA ALA A 388 8.00 23.01 -11.70
C ALA A 388 9.33 22.85 -10.96
N LEU A 389 9.36 22.10 -9.86
CA LEU A 389 10.59 21.86 -9.09
C LEU A 389 11.55 20.91 -9.80
N ALA A 390 11.01 19.92 -10.52
CA ALA A 390 11.82 18.93 -11.21
C ALA A 390 12.68 19.55 -12.32
N VAL A 391 12.11 20.51 -13.09
CA VAL A 391 12.80 21.15 -14.22
C VAL A 391 13.80 22.24 -13.84
N GLN A 392 13.80 22.65 -12.57
CA GLN A 392 14.71 23.66 -11.99
C GLN A 392 15.98 23.05 -11.40
N SER A 393 16.03 21.73 -11.21
CA SER A 393 17.09 21.03 -10.49
C SER A 393 18.32 20.70 -11.34
#